data_AF-A0A9C7UM59-F1
#
_entry.id   AF-A0A9C7UM59-F1
#
_cell.length_a   1.000
_cell.length_b   1.000
_cell.length_c   1.000
_cell.angle_alpha   90.00
_cell.angle_beta   90.00
_cell.angle_gamma   90.00
#
_symmetry.space_group_name_H-M   'P 1'
#
loop_
_entity.id
_entity.type
_entity.pdbx_description
1 polymer ?
#
loop_
_entity_poly.entity_id
_entity_poly.type
_entity_poly.pdbx_seq_one_letter_code
_entity_poly.pdbx_strand_id
1 'polypeptide(L)'
;MSDVIFNGSGSRKPVGKASVELLFDNSEGTAPDAYAAFAEISVRRTLSRDGTSEYLINRTRCRRRDITDLFRGTGLGARSYSIIEQGMVSRIVEARPEELRSFVEEAAGITRYKDRRRETETRIRHTRENLDRIGDIVSELASQLRRLQRQSQAARRYQKLRDEEWVVNGQLLAVRYVMMKQRSEEQDRSTAQARNQVEAELAQQRSLEGKVEEIRTQQSDAQKLMNDIQAGFYTVGAEVASVEQKIEHTRETEQQQRSELGRLTADLESISTQLEQDSLESQKLEDLMSRSEAQRASRESGLQSAQQQLQNTEQLFEDWQERWHDFTQQAAEPARNQEVQRTRIEQFESVDHKTQERLARLDEEDLKLLEEEDSLMWRERGQFLSNMTSKLRTGGLIFRNSYKG
;
A
#
# COMPACT_ATOMS: atom_id res chain seq x y z
N MET A 1 -6.20 -34.00 139.54
CA MET A 1 -6.53 -32.72 140.24
C MET A 1 -8.03 -32.60 140.52
N SER A 2 -8.91 -33.23 139.71
CA SER A 2 -10.33 -33.49 140.04
C SER A 2 -10.52 -34.30 141.33
N ASP A 3 -9.47 -35.01 141.77
CA ASP A 3 -9.45 -35.91 142.93
C ASP A 3 -9.61 -35.17 144.27
N VAL A 4 -9.46 -33.84 144.27
CA VAL A 4 -9.67 -32.97 145.43
C VAL A 4 -11.14 -32.59 145.60
N ILE A 5 -12.00 -32.84 144.59
CA ILE A 5 -13.44 -32.58 144.67
C ILE A 5 -14.14 -33.79 145.28
N PHE A 6 -15.02 -33.57 146.27
CA PHE A 6 -15.75 -34.63 146.93
C PHE A 6 -16.58 -35.47 145.94
N ASN A 7 -16.21 -36.75 145.81
CA ASN A 7 -16.77 -37.71 144.87
C ASN A 7 -18.02 -38.45 145.39
N GLY A 8 -18.58 -38.01 146.53
CA GLY A 8 -19.74 -38.64 147.15
C GLY A 8 -19.36 -39.69 148.20
N SER A 9 -20.35 -40.10 148.98
CA SER A 9 -20.28 -41.23 149.91
C SER A 9 -21.61 -42.01 149.85
N GLY A 10 -21.70 -43.17 150.51
CA GLY A 10 -22.95 -43.94 150.55
C GLY A 10 -24.18 -43.18 151.05
N SER A 11 -23.99 -42.08 151.79
CA SER A 11 -25.04 -41.22 152.33
C SER A 11 -25.15 -39.83 151.69
N ARG A 12 -24.22 -39.43 150.80
CA ARG A 12 -24.19 -38.08 150.22
C ARG A 12 -23.79 -38.09 148.74
N LYS A 13 -24.56 -37.37 147.91
CA LYS A 13 -24.30 -37.22 146.48
C LYS A 13 -22.98 -36.49 146.20
N PRO A 14 -22.29 -36.80 145.09
CA PRO A 14 -21.09 -36.06 144.65
C PRO A 14 -21.41 -34.60 144.36
N VAL A 15 -20.42 -33.72 144.57
CA VAL A 15 -20.52 -32.28 144.23
C VAL A 15 -19.69 -31.97 142.97
N GLY A 16 -20.11 -30.92 142.25
CA GLY A 16 -19.49 -30.48 140.99
C GLY A 16 -18.33 -29.48 141.17
N LYS A 17 -18.19 -28.87 142.35
CA LYS A 17 -17.17 -27.86 142.65
C LYS A 17 -16.65 -28.03 144.08
N ALA A 18 -15.38 -27.70 144.28
CA ALA A 18 -14.77 -27.55 145.59
C ALA A 18 -14.23 -26.13 145.73
N SER A 19 -14.52 -25.46 146.84
CA SER A 19 -13.97 -24.14 147.14
C SER A 19 -13.28 -24.16 148.49
N VAL A 20 -12.08 -23.59 148.55
CA VAL A 20 -11.34 -23.37 149.79
C VAL A 20 -11.11 -21.88 149.91
N GLU A 21 -11.41 -21.32 151.08
CA GLU A 21 -11.14 -19.93 151.41
C GLU A 21 -10.29 -19.89 152.68
N LEU A 22 -9.19 -19.15 152.60
CA LEU A 22 -8.34 -18.83 153.74
C LEU A 22 -8.51 -17.36 154.07
N LEU A 23 -8.65 -17.06 155.35
CA LEU A 23 -8.70 -15.72 155.88
C LEU A 23 -7.39 -15.45 156.62
N PHE A 24 -6.68 -14.40 156.21
CA PHE A 24 -5.44 -13.96 156.82
C PHE A 24 -5.66 -12.64 157.56
N ASP A 25 -5.27 -12.60 158.83
CA ASP A 25 -5.17 -11.35 159.58
C ASP A 25 -3.96 -10.56 159.08
N ASN A 26 -4.16 -9.28 158.75
CA ASN A 26 -3.15 -8.33 158.30
C ASN A 26 -3.12 -7.08 159.20
N SER A 27 -3.41 -7.24 160.48
CA SER A 27 -3.34 -6.18 161.50
C SER A 27 -1.97 -5.49 161.59
N GLU A 28 -0.88 -6.20 161.29
CA GLU A 28 0.48 -5.65 161.24
C GLU A 28 0.81 -4.90 159.92
N GLY A 29 -0.08 -4.94 158.92
CA GLY A 29 0.08 -4.23 157.65
C GLY A 29 1.25 -4.70 156.78
N THR A 30 1.72 -5.94 156.96
CA THR A 30 2.90 -6.51 156.28
C THR A 30 2.60 -7.05 154.88
N ALA A 31 1.33 -7.09 154.47
CA ALA A 31 0.93 -7.44 153.11
C ALA A 31 1.47 -6.45 152.06
N PRO A 32 1.60 -6.87 150.78
CA PRO A 32 2.03 -5.98 149.70
C PRO A 32 1.18 -4.70 149.62
N ASP A 33 1.78 -3.57 149.21
CA ASP A 33 1.18 -2.22 149.21
C ASP A 33 -0.28 -2.14 148.71
N ALA A 34 -0.63 -2.93 147.68
CA ALA A 34 -1.97 -2.97 147.10
C ALA A 34 -3.05 -3.51 148.06
N TYR A 35 -2.66 -4.29 149.06
CA TYR A 35 -3.54 -4.94 150.03
C TYR A 35 -3.23 -4.57 151.50
N ALA A 36 -2.20 -3.76 151.74
CA ALA A 36 -1.78 -3.32 153.07
C ALA A 36 -2.88 -2.55 153.85
N ALA A 37 -3.78 -1.87 153.13
CA ALA A 37 -4.89 -1.11 153.72
C ALA A 37 -6.03 -1.98 154.28
N PHE A 38 -6.05 -3.28 153.98
CA PHE A 38 -7.08 -4.19 154.48
C PHE A 38 -6.59 -4.86 155.77
N ALA A 39 -7.41 -4.81 156.82
CA ALA A 39 -7.13 -5.48 158.09
C ALA A 39 -7.22 -7.02 157.96
N GLU A 40 -8.02 -7.52 157.02
CA GLU A 40 -8.14 -8.95 156.72
C GLU A 40 -8.08 -9.18 155.21
N ILE A 41 -7.41 -10.27 154.79
CA ILE A 41 -7.27 -10.66 153.39
C ILE A 41 -7.86 -12.07 153.21
N SER A 42 -8.88 -12.20 152.37
CA SER A 42 -9.47 -13.49 151.99
C SER A 42 -8.88 -13.98 150.67
N VAL A 43 -8.36 -15.20 150.64
CA VAL A 43 -7.87 -15.85 149.43
C VAL A 43 -8.71 -17.11 149.20
N ARG A 44 -9.48 -17.12 148.11
CA ARG A 44 -10.37 -18.23 147.75
C ARG A 44 -9.94 -18.86 146.43
N ARG A 45 -9.86 -20.18 146.41
CA ARG A 45 -9.72 -20.97 145.19
C ARG A 45 -10.96 -21.84 145.01
N THR A 46 -11.57 -21.77 143.84
CA THR A 46 -12.69 -22.63 143.44
C THR A 46 -12.28 -23.51 142.27
N LEU A 47 -12.40 -24.82 142.42
CA LEU A 47 -12.10 -25.81 141.40
C LEU A 47 -13.39 -26.48 140.92
N SER A 48 -13.60 -26.52 139.61
CA SER A 48 -14.72 -27.25 138.99
C SER A 48 -14.23 -28.56 138.36
N ARG A 49 -15.15 -29.54 138.16
CA ARG A 49 -14.81 -30.83 137.53
C ARG A 49 -14.25 -30.70 136.11
N ASP A 50 -14.59 -29.62 135.41
CA ASP A 50 -14.09 -29.32 134.05
C ASP A 50 -12.61 -28.88 134.02
N GLY A 51 -11.92 -28.91 135.16
CA GLY A 51 -10.51 -28.52 135.28
C GLY A 51 -10.28 -27.01 135.44
N THR A 52 -11.35 -26.20 135.44
CA THR A 52 -11.26 -24.75 135.63
C THR A 52 -10.98 -24.41 137.10
N SER A 53 -9.87 -23.68 137.34
CA SER A 53 -9.51 -23.12 138.65
C SER A 53 -9.76 -21.61 138.65
N GLU A 54 -10.71 -21.15 139.45
CA GLU A 54 -10.95 -19.73 139.71
C GLU A 54 -10.24 -19.30 141.00
N TYR A 55 -9.60 -18.14 140.95
CA TYR A 55 -8.81 -17.55 142.04
C TYR A 55 -9.42 -16.20 142.42
N LEU A 56 -9.66 -15.97 143.70
CA LEU A 56 -10.24 -14.73 144.21
C LEU A 56 -9.43 -14.20 145.41
N ILE A 57 -9.17 -12.90 145.43
CA ILE A 57 -8.64 -12.16 146.58
C ILE A 57 -9.73 -11.15 146.99
N ASN A 58 -10.17 -11.16 148.25
CA ASN A 58 -11.25 -10.30 148.76
C ASN A 58 -12.48 -10.32 147.83
N ARG A 59 -12.92 -11.52 147.44
CA ARG A 59 -14.03 -11.78 146.50
C ARG A 59 -13.85 -11.24 145.07
N THR A 60 -12.69 -10.68 144.73
CA THR A 60 -12.36 -10.18 143.39
C THR A 60 -11.57 -11.23 142.62
N ARG A 61 -11.96 -11.53 141.37
CA ARG A 61 -11.26 -12.49 140.51
C ARG A 61 -9.85 -11.99 140.17
N CYS A 62 -8.87 -12.87 140.30
CA CYS A 62 -7.46 -12.58 140.03
C CYS A 62 -6.78 -13.72 139.26
N ARG A 63 -5.56 -13.49 138.80
CA ARG A 63 -4.75 -14.52 138.14
C ARG A 63 -3.98 -15.31 139.19
N ARG A 64 -3.60 -16.55 138.85
CA ARG A 64 -2.72 -17.38 139.69
C ARG A 64 -1.41 -16.68 140.05
N ARG A 65 -0.88 -15.86 139.13
CA ARG A 65 0.33 -15.06 139.36
C ARG A 65 0.13 -14.04 140.48
N ASP A 66 -1.03 -13.40 140.53
CA ASP A 66 -1.33 -12.37 141.54
C ASP A 66 -1.37 -12.97 142.96
N ILE A 67 -1.92 -14.18 143.12
CA ILE A 67 -1.85 -14.94 144.39
C ILE A 67 -0.41 -15.33 144.72
N THR A 68 0.36 -15.79 143.72
CA THR A 68 1.77 -16.15 143.93
C THR A 68 2.58 -14.93 144.36
N ASP A 69 2.28 -13.76 143.79
CA ASP A 69 2.93 -12.49 144.13
C ASP A 69 2.48 -11.96 145.50
N LEU A 70 1.25 -12.24 145.94
CA LEU A 70 0.75 -11.92 147.29
C LEU A 70 1.57 -12.64 148.38
N PHE A 71 1.86 -13.92 148.19
CA PHE A 71 2.63 -14.72 149.15
C PHE A 71 4.15 -14.65 148.94
N ARG A 72 4.63 -13.93 147.91
CA ARG A 72 6.05 -13.82 147.60
C ARG A 72 6.78 -13.08 148.73
N GLY A 73 7.69 -13.78 149.42
CA GLY A 73 8.45 -13.22 150.55
C GLY A 73 7.79 -13.39 151.91
N THR A 74 6.60 -14.00 151.97
CA THR A 74 5.91 -14.38 153.24
C THR A 74 6.30 -15.78 153.73
N GLY A 75 7.11 -16.50 152.95
CA GLY A 75 7.45 -17.90 153.19
C GLY A 75 6.36 -18.90 152.79
N LEU A 76 5.16 -18.46 152.39
CA LEU A 76 4.02 -19.31 151.98
C LEU A 76 3.91 -19.52 150.45
N GLY A 77 5.04 -19.60 149.75
CA GLY A 77 5.10 -19.79 148.30
C GLY A 77 5.00 -21.26 147.83
N ALA A 78 5.12 -21.49 146.52
CA ALA A 78 5.20 -22.84 145.94
C ALA A 78 6.44 -23.64 146.40
N ARG A 79 7.42 -22.95 147.01
CA ARG A 79 8.62 -23.50 147.65
C ARG A 79 8.67 -23.10 149.13
N SER A 80 7.49 -22.99 149.73
CA SER A 80 7.28 -22.61 151.12
C SER A 80 8.11 -23.46 152.08
N TYR A 81 8.88 -22.80 152.93
CA TYR A 81 9.50 -23.41 154.10
C TYR A 81 8.55 -23.40 155.32
N SER A 82 7.45 -22.65 155.24
CA SER A 82 6.49 -22.47 156.33
C SER A 82 5.50 -23.63 156.45
N ILE A 83 5.44 -24.54 155.47
CA ILE A 83 4.58 -25.74 155.49
C ILE A 83 5.47 -26.97 155.44
N ILE A 84 5.43 -27.79 156.50
CA ILE A 84 6.21 -29.03 156.57
C ILE A 84 5.37 -30.17 155.99
N GLU A 85 5.64 -30.50 154.72
CA GLU A 85 5.07 -31.69 154.09
C GLU A 85 5.74 -32.98 154.61
N GLN A 86 5.03 -34.11 154.54
CA GLN A 86 5.64 -35.42 154.81
C GLN A 86 6.83 -35.65 153.85
N GLY A 87 7.99 -36.00 154.40
CA GLY A 87 9.23 -36.18 153.63
C GLY A 87 9.93 -34.88 153.21
N MET A 88 9.48 -33.70 153.65
CA MET A 88 10.16 -32.42 153.38
C MET A 88 11.54 -32.36 154.05
N VAL A 89 11.67 -32.87 155.28
CA VAL A 89 12.94 -32.89 156.01
C VAL A 89 13.99 -33.73 155.28
N SER A 90 13.63 -34.94 154.81
CA SER A 90 14.52 -35.78 154.01
C SER A 90 14.91 -35.10 152.70
N ARG A 91 13.96 -34.44 152.01
CA ARG A 91 14.23 -33.68 150.78
C ARG A 91 15.26 -32.56 150.99
N ILE A 92 15.19 -31.83 152.10
CA ILE A 92 16.15 -30.75 152.39
C ILE A 92 17.54 -31.32 152.71
N VAL A 93 17.60 -32.42 153.47
CA VAL A 93 18.87 -33.05 153.87
C VAL A 93 19.59 -33.69 152.67
N GLU A 94 18.84 -34.23 151.71
CA GLU A 94 19.36 -34.88 150.50
C GLU A 94 19.47 -33.93 149.28
N ALA A 95 19.04 -32.67 149.41
CA ALA A 95 18.98 -31.72 148.31
C ALA A 95 20.36 -31.40 147.71
N ARG A 96 20.41 -31.25 146.38
CA ARG A 96 21.61 -30.74 145.69
C ARG A 96 21.87 -29.28 146.04
N PRO A 97 23.13 -28.79 145.97
CA PRO A 97 23.46 -27.40 146.28
C PRO A 97 22.61 -26.36 145.54
N GLU A 98 22.22 -26.61 144.28
CA GLU A 98 21.37 -25.71 143.49
C GLU A 98 19.94 -25.63 144.03
N GLU A 99 19.41 -26.75 144.50
CA GLU A 99 18.07 -26.85 145.08
C GLU A 99 18.05 -26.23 146.48
N LEU A 100 19.05 -26.56 147.31
CA LEU A 100 19.25 -25.96 148.63
C LEU A 100 19.38 -24.44 148.56
N ARG A 101 20.14 -23.93 147.58
CA ARG A 101 20.28 -22.49 147.34
C ARG A 101 18.94 -21.81 147.11
N SER A 102 18.00 -22.45 146.41
CA SER A 102 16.69 -21.86 146.17
C SER A 102 15.87 -21.69 147.46
N PHE A 103 15.97 -22.64 148.39
CA PHE A 103 15.36 -22.53 149.72
C PHE A 103 16.02 -21.45 150.57
N VAL A 104 17.35 -21.36 150.55
CA VAL A 104 18.10 -20.32 151.27
C VAL A 104 17.81 -18.92 150.71
N GLU A 105 17.72 -18.77 149.38
CA GLU A 105 17.39 -17.50 148.72
C GLU A 105 15.95 -17.03 149.05
N GLU A 106 15.02 -17.97 149.23
CA GLU A 106 13.65 -17.68 149.65
C GLU A 106 13.55 -17.31 151.13
N ALA A 107 14.25 -18.05 152.00
CA ALA A 107 14.35 -17.71 153.43
C ALA A 107 15.03 -16.35 153.67
N ALA A 108 16.00 -15.98 152.82
CA ALA A 108 16.65 -14.67 152.85
C ALA A 108 15.84 -13.55 152.18
N GLY A 109 14.70 -13.85 151.56
CA GLY A 109 13.82 -12.87 150.90
C GLY A 109 14.39 -12.23 149.61
N ILE A 110 15.53 -12.73 149.08
CA ILE A 110 16.23 -12.12 147.93
C ILE A 110 15.54 -12.44 146.60
N THR A 111 14.70 -13.48 146.56
CA THR A 111 13.98 -13.94 145.36
C THR A 111 13.17 -12.84 144.68
N ARG A 112 12.51 -11.95 145.44
CA ARG A 112 11.72 -10.82 144.89
C ARG A 112 12.60 -9.85 144.08
N TYR A 113 13.79 -9.54 144.58
CA TYR A 113 14.72 -8.62 143.92
C TYR A 113 15.32 -9.26 142.66
N LYS A 114 15.75 -10.52 142.76
CA LYS A 114 16.38 -11.26 141.65
C LYS A 114 15.43 -11.42 140.45
N ASP A 115 14.17 -11.74 140.70
CA ASP A 115 13.15 -11.85 139.64
C ASP A 115 12.86 -10.50 138.99
N ARG A 116 12.69 -9.42 139.78
CA ARG A 116 12.47 -8.07 139.24
C ARG A 116 13.65 -7.59 138.40
N ARG A 117 14.88 -7.87 138.82
CA ARG A 117 16.09 -7.54 138.07
C ARG A 117 16.12 -8.26 136.72
N ARG A 118 15.86 -9.58 136.71
CA ARG A 118 15.84 -10.39 135.48
C ARG A 118 14.74 -9.95 134.49
N GLU A 119 13.55 -9.63 135.00
CA GLU A 119 12.45 -9.11 134.17
C GLU A 119 12.81 -7.77 133.55
N THR A 120 13.38 -6.85 134.35
CA THR A 120 13.80 -5.52 133.87
C THR A 120 14.92 -5.62 132.84
N GLU A 121 15.92 -6.46 133.08
CA GLU A 121 17.01 -6.72 132.13
C GLU A 121 16.49 -7.27 130.80
N THR A 122 15.54 -8.21 130.86
CA THR A 122 14.89 -8.76 129.66
C THR A 122 14.12 -7.69 128.89
N ARG A 123 13.38 -6.82 129.60
CA ARG A 123 12.68 -5.69 128.97
C ARG A 123 13.65 -4.71 128.30
N ILE A 124 14.74 -4.34 128.98
CA ILE A 124 15.76 -3.44 128.42
C ILE A 124 16.38 -4.05 127.16
N ARG A 125 16.72 -5.35 127.19
CA ARG A 125 17.24 -6.04 126.01
C ARG A 125 16.27 -5.99 124.84
N HIS A 126 14.99 -6.31 125.05
CA HIS A 126 13.98 -6.22 124.00
C HIS A 126 13.79 -4.80 123.48
N THR A 127 13.86 -3.77 124.33
CA THR A 127 13.79 -2.38 123.85
C THR A 127 14.98 -2.00 122.98
N ARG A 128 16.19 -2.50 123.28
CA ARG A 128 17.38 -2.27 122.44
C ARG A 128 17.23 -2.96 121.09
N GLU A 129 16.84 -4.23 121.08
CA GLU A 129 16.57 -4.97 119.84
C GLU A 129 15.51 -4.26 118.95
N ASN A 130 14.47 -3.68 119.57
CA ASN A 130 13.47 -2.91 118.85
C ASN A 130 14.03 -1.60 118.27
N LEU A 131 14.90 -0.90 119.00
CA LEU A 131 15.55 0.31 118.51
C LEU A 131 16.49 0.02 117.34
N ASP A 132 17.25 -1.08 117.41
CA ASP A 132 18.13 -1.52 116.33
C ASP A 132 17.31 -1.79 115.06
N ARG A 133 16.18 -2.52 115.20
CA ARG A 133 15.26 -2.76 114.08
C ARG A 133 14.69 -1.47 113.48
N ILE A 134 14.37 -0.48 114.31
CA ILE A 134 13.92 0.84 113.82
C ILE A 134 15.07 1.53 113.06
N GLY A 135 16.30 1.44 113.55
CA GLY A 135 17.50 1.93 112.86
C GLY A 135 17.65 1.32 111.47
N ASP A 136 17.47 0.01 111.34
CA ASP A 136 17.51 -0.70 110.06
C ASP A 136 16.43 -0.16 109.10
N ILE A 137 15.18 -0.04 109.56
CA ILE A 137 14.06 0.48 108.76
C ILE A 137 14.33 1.92 108.30
N VAL A 138 14.85 2.77 109.17
CA VAL A 138 15.20 4.16 108.83
C VAL A 138 16.30 4.18 107.76
N SER A 139 17.31 3.32 107.88
CA SER A 139 18.41 3.23 106.91
C SER A 139 17.91 2.74 105.53
N GLU A 140 16.98 1.78 105.53
CA GLU A 140 16.36 1.26 104.32
C GLU A 140 15.51 2.33 103.63
N LEU A 141 14.64 3.01 104.39
CA LEU A 141 13.81 4.11 103.88
C LEU A 141 14.67 5.25 103.33
N ALA A 142 15.79 5.58 103.97
CA ALA A 142 16.73 6.59 103.47
C ALA A 142 17.39 6.18 102.14
N SER A 143 17.65 4.88 101.94
CA SER A 143 18.14 4.34 100.66
C SER A 143 17.07 4.43 99.57
N GLN A 144 15.84 4.02 99.90
CA GLN A 144 14.69 4.10 98.99
C GLN A 144 14.38 5.55 98.59
N LEU A 145 14.43 6.48 99.53
CA LEU A 145 14.23 7.92 99.27
C LEU A 145 15.29 8.47 98.31
N ARG A 146 16.57 8.13 98.51
CA ARG A 146 17.65 8.53 97.60
C ARG A 146 17.44 7.99 96.18
N ARG A 147 16.96 6.75 96.04
CA ARG A 147 16.60 6.17 94.74
C ARG A 147 15.45 6.94 94.09
N LEU A 148 14.38 7.22 94.83
CA LEU A 148 13.22 7.98 94.34
C LEU A 148 13.60 9.42 93.94
N GLN A 149 14.48 10.07 94.69
CA GLN A 149 15.00 11.40 94.34
C GLN A 149 15.75 11.38 93.00
N ARG A 150 16.63 10.40 92.77
CA ARG A 150 17.33 10.23 91.49
C ARG A 150 16.35 9.97 90.35
N GLN A 151 15.35 9.12 90.56
CA GLN A 151 14.31 8.84 89.58
C GLN A 151 13.48 10.09 89.25
N SER A 152 13.11 10.88 90.26
CA SER A 152 12.38 12.15 90.08
C SER A 152 13.21 13.17 89.28
N GLN A 153 14.50 13.31 89.59
CA GLN A 153 15.39 14.20 88.84
C GLN A 153 15.56 13.75 87.39
N ALA A 154 15.72 12.45 87.14
CA ALA A 154 15.80 11.91 85.79
C ALA A 154 14.49 12.16 85.01
N ALA A 155 13.34 11.94 85.63
CA ALA A 155 12.03 12.19 85.02
C ALA A 155 11.82 13.68 84.68
N ARG A 156 12.21 14.59 85.58
CA ARG A 156 12.16 16.05 85.32
C ARG A 156 13.08 16.44 84.16
N ARG A 157 14.29 15.89 84.10
CA ARG A 157 15.23 16.14 83.00
C ARG A 157 14.67 15.62 81.68
N TYR A 158 14.08 14.43 81.68
CA TYR A 158 13.42 13.86 80.51
C TYR A 158 12.26 14.73 80.02
N GLN A 159 11.38 15.19 80.91
CA GLN A 159 10.28 16.10 80.55
C GLN A 159 10.81 17.37 79.90
N LYS A 160 11.83 18.01 80.51
CA LYS A 160 12.44 19.21 79.93
C LYS A 160 13.02 18.97 78.53
N LEU A 161 13.78 17.89 78.36
CA LEU A 161 14.37 17.54 77.06
C LEU A 161 13.29 17.22 76.02
N ARG A 162 12.18 16.58 76.42
CA ARG A 162 11.06 16.28 75.54
C ARG A 162 10.32 17.54 75.10
N ASP A 163 10.15 18.50 75.99
CA ASP A 163 9.56 19.80 75.65
C ASP A 163 10.48 20.58 74.70
N GLU A 164 11.79 20.60 74.97
CA GLU A 164 12.81 21.19 74.08
C GLU A 164 12.80 20.50 72.70
N GLU A 165 12.78 19.17 72.65
CA GLU A 165 12.68 18.40 71.41
C GLU A 165 11.41 18.75 70.63
N TRP A 166 10.26 18.84 71.32
CA TRP A 166 8.98 19.16 70.67
C TRP A 166 9.01 20.56 70.03
N VAL A 167 9.56 21.55 70.74
CA VAL A 167 9.73 22.91 70.23
C VAL A 167 10.67 22.94 69.03
N VAL A 168 11.85 22.31 69.13
CA VAL A 168 12.85 22.30 68.05
C VAL A 168 12.32 21.56 66.81
N ASN A 169 11.65 20.42 66.99
CA ASN A 169 11.02 19.70 65.88
C ASN A 169 9.92 20.52 65.23
N GLY A 170 9.10 21.22 66.02
CA GLY A 170 8.08 22.15 65.52
C GLY A 170 8.69 23.28 64.69
N GLN A 171 9.77 23.90 65.17
CA GLN A 171 10.52 24.93 64.46
C GLN A 171 11.14 24.40 63.16
N LEU A 172 11.74 23.22 63.19
CA LEU A 172 12.32 22.56 62.02
C LEU A 172 11.24 22.29 60.96
N LEU A 173 10.07 21.77 61.37
CA LEU A 173 8.92 21.54 60.49
C LEU A 173 8.41 22.85 59.88
N ALA A 174 8.32 23.92 60.67
CA ALA A 174 7.91 25.24 60.18
C ALA A 174 8.89 25.79 59.13
N VAL A 175 10.20 25.71 59.37
CA VAL A 175 11.23 26.12 58.41
C VAL A 175 11.14 25.29 57.13
N ARG A 176 11.02 23.96 57.23
CA ARG A 176 10.85 23.08 56.08
C ARG A 176 9.59 23.42 55.28
N TYR A 177 8.48 23.72 55.96
CA TYR A 177 7.25 24.14 55.32
C TYR A 177 7.43 25.44 54.54
N VAL A 178 8.04 26.47 55.14
CA VAL A 178 8.29 27.74 54.47
C VAL A 178 9.18 27.56 53.24
N MET A 179 10.26 26.77 53.35
CA MET A 179 11.14 26.49 52.21
C MET A 179 10.41 25.75 51.09
N MET A 180 9.60 24.74 51.42
CA MET A 180 8.85 23.99 50.41
C MET A 180 7.76 24.84 49.77
N LYS A 181 7.10 25.70 50.54
CA LYS A 181 6.12 26.66 50.02
C LYS A 181 6.77 27.65 49.05
N GLN A 182 7.91 28.23 49.39
CA GLN A 182 8.66 29.12 48.50
C GLN A 182 9.05 28.42 47.20
N ARG A 183 9.56 27.19 47.29
CA ARG A 183 9.92 26.40 46.11
C ARG A 183 8.70 26.06 45.23
N SER A 184 7.56 25.78 45.84
CA SER A 184 6.29 25.57 45.11
C SER A 184 5.86 26.84 44.39
N GLU A 185 5.86 27.99 45.08
CA GLU A 185 5.48 29.27 44.49
C GLU A 185 6.41 29.69 43.35
N GLU A 186 7.71 29.42 43.46
CA GLU A 186 8.68 29.64 42.39
C GLU A 186 8.42 28.73 41.18
N GLN A 187 8.15 27.45 41.43
CA GLN A 187 7.81 26.49 40.37
C GLN A 187 6.49 26.86 39.67
N ASP A 188 5.49 27.31 40.42
CA ASP A 188 4.22 27.77 39.88
C ASP A 188 4.40 28.99 38.99
N ARG A 189 5.23 29.96 39.41
CA ARG A 189 5.60 31.13 38.58
C ARG A 189 6.33 30.72 37.31
N SER A 190 7.32 29.83 37.40
CA SER A 190 8.04 29.32 36.23
C SER A 190 7.10 28.59 35.27
N THR A 191 6.15 27.81 35.79
CA THR A 191 5.17 27.08 34.99
C THR A 191 4.19 28.02 34.31
N ALA A 192 3.73 29.06 35.00
CA ALA A 192 2.88 30.09 34.42
C ALA A 192 3.59 30.87 33.30
N GLN A 193 4.87 31.23 33.50
CA GLN A 193 5.68 31.86 32.46
C GLN A 193 5.86 30.97 31.23
N ALA A 194 6.18 29.69 31.43
CA ALA A 194 6.32 28.73 30.34
C ALA A 194 5.00 28.55 29.56
N ARG A 195 3.86 28.49 30.26
CA ARG A 195 2.53 28.43 29.62
C ARG A 195 2.26 29.67 28.76
N ASN A 196 2.51 30.86 29.29
CA ASN A 196 2.34 32.11 28.54
C ASN A 196 3.25 32.15 27.30
N GLN A 197 4.48 31.64 27.40
CA GLN A 197 5.39 31.55 26.27
C GLN A 197 4.87 30.58 25.21
N VAL A 198 4.38 29.41 25.60
CA VAL A 198 3.76 28.45 24.66
C VAL A 198 2.54 29.05 23.97
N GLU A 199 1.66 29.76 24.70
CA GLU A 199 0.51 30.44 24.10
C GLU A 199 0.93 31.54 23.11
N ALA A 200 1.98 32.30 23.43
CA ALA A 200 2.53 33.31 22.53
C ALA A 200 3.11 32.69 21.24
N GLU A 201 3.91 31.63 21.35
CA GLU A 201 4.46 30.90 20.20
C GLU A 201 3.34 30.27 19.35
N LEU A 202 2.30 29.72 19.97
CA LEU A 202 1.16 29.13 19.27
C LEU A 202 0.33 30.20 18.53
N ALA A 203 0.19 31.39 19.11
CA ALA A 203 -0.41 32.53 18.42
C ALA A 203 0.44 33.00 17.23
N GLN A 204 1.77 33.05 17.37
CA GLN A 204 2.67 33.36 16.26
C GLN A 204 2.59 32.31 15.15
N GLN A 205 2.60 31.02 15.50
CA GLN A 205 2.44 29.93 14.55
C GLN A 205 1.13 30.08 13.76
N ARG A 206 -0.01 30.30 14.42
CA ARG A 206 -1.30 30.51 13.74
C ARG A 206 -1.29 31.74 12.82
N SER A 207 -0.62 32.81 13.23
CA SER A 207 -0.46 33.99 12.36
C SER A 207 0.36 33.69 11.11
N LEU A 208 1.46 32.92 11.26
CA LEU A 208 2.28 32.49 10.13
C LEU A 208 1.52 31.51 9.21
N GLU A 209 0.76 30.57 9.77
CA GLU A 209 -0.12 29.67 9.00
C GLU A 209 -1.14 30.47 8.18
N GLY A 210 -1.75 31.49 8.77
CA GLY A 210 -2.65 32.41 8.05
C GLY A 210 -1.96 33.11 6.88
N LYS A 211 -0.73 33.61 7.07
CA LYS A 211 0.07 34.24 6.00
C LYS A 211 0.46 33.25 4.91
N VAL A 212 0.80 32.01 5.27
CA VAL A 212 1.12 30.97 4.29
C VAL A 212 -0.09 30.67 3.42
N GLU A 213 -1.28 30.58 4.01
CA GLU A 213 -2.50 30.35 3.26
C GLU A 213 -2.86 31.54 2.35
N GLU A 214 -2.67 32.77 2.82
CA GLU A 214 -2.79 33.97 1.99
C GLU A 214 -1.83 33.98 0.80
N ILE A 215 -0.56 33.58 1.00
CA ILE A 215 0.41 33.47 -0.09
C ILE A 215 0.00 32.37 -1.08
N ARG A 216 -0.54 31.24 -0.60
CA ARG A 216 -1.03 30.16 -1.46
C ARG A 216 -2.21 30.57 -2.33
N THR A 217 -3.15 31.33 -1.79
CA THR A 217 -4.27 31.86 -2.59
C THR A 217 -3.77 32.83 -3.65
N GLN A 218 -2.89 33.76 -3.29
CA GLN A 218 -2.23 34.68 -4.23
C GLN A 218 -1.47 33.93 -5.34
N GLN A 219 -0.73 32.87 -4.99
CA GLN A 219 -0.03 32.03 -5.96
C GLN A 219 -1.00 31.34 -6.92
N SER A 220 -2.11 30.77 -6.40
CA SER A 220 -3.12 30.12 -7.23
C SER A 220 -3.75 31.09 -8.22
N ASP A 221 -4.07 32.31 -7.77
CA ASP A 221 -4.66 33.33 -8.64
C ASP A 221 -3.67 33.84 -9.69
N ALA A 222 -2.40 34.03 -9.31
CA ALA A 222 -1.34 34.35 -10.26
C ALA A 222 -1.14 33.22 -11.31
N GLN A 223 -1.23 31.95 -10.90
CA GLN A 223 -1.13 30.81 -11.80
C GLN A 223 -2.32 30.75 -12.78
N LYS A 224 -3.54 31.03 -12.32
CA LYS A 224 -4.72 31.14 -13.21
C LYS A 224 -4.50 32.24 -14.24
N LEU A 225 -4.08 33.43 -13.79
CA LEU A 225 -3.80 34.55 -14.67
C LEU A 225 -2.73 34.21 -15.71
N MET A 226 -1.65 33.53 -15.29
CA MET A 226 -0.62 33.04 -16.20
C MET A 226 -1.19 32.07 -17.24
N ASN A 227 -2.01 31.10 -16.82
CA ASN A 227 -2.63 30.13 -17.72
C ASN A 227 -3.57 30.81 -18.71
N ASP A 228 -4.34 31.80 -18.28
CA ASP A 228 -5.25 32.58 -19.14
C ASP A 228 -4.46 33.38 -20.18
N ILE A 229 -3.36 34.02 -19.78
CA ILE A 229 -2.46 34.74 -20.69
C ILE A 229 -1.80 33.77 -21.67
N GLN A 230 -1.34 32.60 -21.22
CA GLN A 230 -0.78 31.57 -22.10
C GLN A 230 -1.79 31.04 -23.10
N ALA A 231 -3.03 30.77 -22.67
CA ALA A 231 -4.11 30.36 -23.55
C ALA A 231 -4.35 31.43 -24.63
N GLY A 232 -4.46 32.69 -24.23
CA GLY A 232 -4.57 33.82 -25.17
C GLY A 232 -3.39 33.90 -26.14
N PHE A 233 -2.16 33.73 -25.66
CA PHE A 233 -0.96 33.71 -26.50
C PHE A 233 -0.99 32.57 -27.54
N TYR A 234 -1.41 31.36 -27.15
CA TYR A 234 -1.54 30.24 -28.08
C TYR A 234 -2.68 30.43 -29.08
N THR A 235 -3.81 31.02 -28.67
CA THR A 235 -4.91 31.36 -29.59
C THR A 235 -4.44 32.36 -30.64
N VAL A 236 -3.81 33.47 -30.23
CA VAL A 236 -3.25 34.46 -31.14
C VAL A 236 -2.15 33.84 -32.01
N GLY A 237 -1.28 33.02 -31.43
CA GLY A 237 -0.23 32.31 -32.18
C GLY A 237 -0.80 31.35 -33.24
N ALA A 238 -1.89 30.65 -32.94
CA ALA A 238 -2.59 29.78 -33.90
C ALA A 238 -3.30 30.58 -35.00
N GLU A 239 -3.90 31.72 -34.65
CA GLU A 239 -4.48 32.65 -35.63
C GLU A 239 -3.40 33.20 -36.58
N VAL A 240 -2.27 33.64 -36.03
CA VAL A 240 -1.11 34.10 -36.81
C VAL A 240 -0.61 32.98 -37.73
N ALA A 241 -0.36 31.77 -37.22
CA ALA A 241 0.08 30.64 -38.03
C ALA A 241 -0.93 30.28 -39.14
N SER A 242 -2.24 30.34 -38.85
CA SER A 242 -3.29 30.09 -39.85
C SER A 242 -3.30 31.17 -40.93
N VAL A 243 -3.13 32.44 -40.55
CA VAL A 243 -3.01 33.56 -41.49
C VAL A 243 -1.74 33.43 -42.33
N GLU A 244 -0.60 33.10 -41.73
CA GLU A 244 0.65 32.85 -42.44
C GLU A 244 0.52 31.69 -43.45
N GLN A 245 -0.09 30.57 -43.05
CA GLN A 245 -0.39 29.46 -43.97
C GLN A 245 -1.32 29.88 -45.12
N LYS A 246 -2.35 30.69 -44.83
CA LYS A 246 -3.24 31.22 -45.87
C LYS A 246 -2.50 32.15 -46.82
N ILE A 247 -1.61 33.00 -46.32
CA ILE A 247 -0.77 33.88 -47.14
C ILE A 247 0.14 33.04 -48.03
N GLU A 248 0.81 32.03 -47.48
CA GLU A 248 1.72 31.17 -48.25
C GLU A 248 0.97 30.38 -49.32
N HIS A 249 -0.16 29.77 -48.97
CA HIS A 249 -1.00 29.09 -49.95
C HIS A 249 -1.50 30.05 -51.03
N THR A 250 -1.89 31.27 -50.67
CA THR A 250 -2.31 32.29 -51.65
C THR A 250 -1.16 32.65 -52.59
N ARG A 251 0.07 32.79 -52.09
CA ARG A 251 1.27 33.04 -52.90
C ARG A 251 1.58 31.88 -53.84
N GLU A 252 1.54 30.64 -53.34
CA GLU A 252 1.72 29.45 -54.19
C GLU A 252 0.66 29.38 -55.28
N THR A 253 -0.61 29.63 -54.93
CA THR A 253 -1.73 29.65 -55.88
C THR A 253 -1.56 30.76 -56.90
N GLU A 254 -1.14 31.96 -56.48
CA GLU A 254 -0.83 33.08 -57.38
C GLU A 254 0.31 32.71 -58.33
N GLN A 255 1.37 32.06 -57.83
CA GLN A 255 2.50 31.63 -58.65
C GLN A 255 2.09 30.55 -59.66
N GLN A 256 1.27 29.58 -59.25
CA GLN A 256 0.68 28.58 -60.14
C GLN A 256 -0.18 29.24 -61.21
N GLN A 257 -1.11 30.12 -60.82
CA GLN A 257 -1.96 30.87 -61.76
C GLN A 257 -1.15 31.73 -62.71
N ARG A 258 -0.07 32.38 -62.26
CA ARG A 258 0.85 33.13 -63.14
C ARG A 258 1.56 32.21 -64.12
N SER A 259 2.01 31.03 -63.68
CA SER A 259 2.66 30.05 -64.56
C SER A 259 1.68 29.47 -65.58
N GLU A 260 0.43 29.21 -65.17
CA GLU A 260 -0.62 28.70 -66.03
C GLU A 260 -1.10 29.75 -67.01
N LEU A 261 -1.24 31.01 -66.58
CA LEU A 261 -1.46 32.15 -67.48
C LEU A 261 -0.33 32.25 -68.50
N GLY A 262 0.94 32.17 -68.06
CA GLY A 262 2.10 32.17 -68.95
C GLY A 262 2.04 31.06 -70.00
N ARG A 263 1.71 29.83 -69.58
CA ARG A 263 1.51 28.69 -70.48
C ARG A 263 0.34 28.94 -71.45
N LEU A 264 -0.82 29.38 -70.97
CA LEU A 264 -1.99 29.65 -71.79
C LEU A 264 -1.74 30.79 -72.79
N THR A 265 -0.96 31.82 -72.44
CA THR A 265 -0.54 32.85 -73.41
C THR A 265 0.38 32.27 -74.48
N ALA A 266 1.33 31.40 -74.12
CA ALA A 266 2.20 30.75 -75.09
C ALA A 266 1.42 29.76 -75.99
N ASP A 267 0.45 29.04 -75.43
CA ASP A 267 -0.45 28.16 -76.17
C ASP A 267 -1.34 28.96 -77.11
N LEU A 268 -1.89 30.10 -76.68
CA LEU A 268 -2.65 31.01 -77.54
C LEU A 268 -1.80 31.58 -78.68
N GLU A 269 -0.54 31.94 -78.39
CA GLU A 269 0.40 32.42 -79.41
C GLU A 269 0.70 31.30 -80.42
N SER A 270 1.00 30.08 -79.97
CA SER A 270 1.18 28.91 -80.84
C SER A 270 -0.07 28.64 -81.69
N ILE A 271 -1.25 28.59 -81.07
CA ILE A 271 -2.51 28.35 -81.78
C ILE A 271 -2.76 29.46 -82.79
N SER A 272 -2.49 30.73 -82.46
CA SER A 272 -2.65 31.83 -83.41
C SER A 272 -1.70 31.70 -84.61
N THR A 273 -0.44 31.29 -84.40
CA THR A 273 0.50 31.03 -85.49
C THR A 273 0.12 29.82 -86.33
N GLN A 274 -0.44 28.78 -85.72
CA GLN A 274 -0.98 27.62 -86.45
C GLN A 274 -2.23 27.99 -87.25
N LEU A 275 -3.11 28.83 -86.71
CA LEU A 275 -4.30 29.30 -87.41
C LEU A 275 -3.93 30.22 -88.59
N GLU A 276 -2.89 31.05 -88.45
CA GLU A 276 -2.32 31.79 -89.58
C GLU A 276 -1.74 30.85 -90.64
N GLN A 277 -0.98 29.82 -90.25
CA GLN A 277 -0.44 28.82 -91.18
C GLN A 277 -1.54 28.03 -91.90
N ASP A 278 -2.55 27.55 -91.17
CA ASP A 278 -3.70 26.82 -91.72
C ASP A 278 -4.55 27.70 -92.65
N SER A 279 -4.68 29.00 -92.36
CA SER A 279 -5.36 29.95 -93.26
C SER A 279 -4.60 30.15 -94.57
N LEU A 280 -3.27 30.20 -94.50
CA LEU A 280 -2.38 30.30 -95.66
C LEU A 280 -2.39 29.02 -96.49
N GLU A 281 -2.47 27.86 -95.84
CA GLU A 281 -2.58 26.56 -96.49
C GLU A 281 -3.96 26.35 -97.12
N SER A 282 -5.04 26.79 -96.46
CA SER A 282 -6.38 26.81 -97.04
C SER A 282 -6.46 27.70 -98.28
N GLN A 283 -5.89 28.92 -98.25
CA GLN A 283 -5.84 29.78 -99.44
C GLN A 283 -5.07 29.14 -100.62
N LYS A 284 -3.97 28.43 -100.33
CA LYS A 284 -3.23 27.68 -101.36
C LYS A 284 -4.05 26.52 -101.93
N LEU A 285 -4.77 25.79 -101.09
CA LEU A 285 -5.64 24.69 -101.50
C LEU A 285 -6.84 25.18 -102.31
N GLU A 286 -7.40 26.34 -101.97
CA GLU A 286 -8.50 26.97 -102.68
C GLU A 286 -8.07 27.46 -104.08
N ASP A 287 -6.86 28.03 -104.20
CA ASP A 287 -6.27 28.40 -105.51
C ASP A 287 -5.94 27.16 -106.37
N LEU A 288 -5.50 26.04 -105.75
CA LEU A 288 -5.29 24.76 -106.45
C LEU A 288 -6.60 24.12 -106.91
N MET A 289 -7.65 24.16 -106.10
CA MET A 289 -9.01 23.70 -106.46
C MET A 289 -9.57 24.49 -107.64
N SER A 290 -9.50 25.82 -107.59
CA SER A 290 -9.90 26.71 -108.68
C SER A 290 -9.21 26.36 -110.02
N ARG A 291 -7.89 26.14 -109.99
CA ARG A 291 -7.12 25.74 -111.18
C ARG A 291 -7.51 24.36 -111.70
N SER A 292 -7.79 23.41 -110.80
CA SER A 292 -8.20 22.06 -111.18
C SER A 292 -9.61 22.03 -111.78
N GLU A 293 -10.56 22.79 -111.23
CA GLU A 293 -11.92 22.93 -111.76
C GLU A 293 -11.93 23.59 -113.14
N ALA A 294 -11.11 24.63 -113.36
CA ALA A 294 -10.95 25.25 -114.66
C ALA A 294 -10.37 24.28 -115.72
N GLN A 295 -9.38 23.45 -115.34
CA GLN A 295 -8.85 22.40 -116.21
C GLN A 295 -9.89 21.31 -116.51
N ARG A 296 -10.71 20.96 -115.52
CA ARG A 296 -11.77 19.95 -115.69
C ARG A 296 -12.86 20.45 -116.65
N ALA A 297 -13.32 21.69 -116.49
CA ALA A 297 -14.30 22.30 -117.39
C ALA A 297 -13.81 22.39 -118.85
N SER A 298 -12.52 22.69 -119.06
CA SER A 298 -11.90 22.69 -120.39
C SER A 298 -11.85 21.29 -121.02
N ARG A 299 -11.52 20.25 -120.23
CA ARG A 299 -11.49 18.86 -120.72
C ARG A 299 -12.88 18.30 -121.00
N GLU A 300 -13.88 18.67 -120.19
CA GLU A 300 -15.27 18.23 -120.32
C GLU A 300 -15.93 18.85 -121.58
N SER A 301 -15.62 20.12 -121.88
CA SER A 301 -15.99 20.76 -123.16
C SER A 301 -15.32 20.11 -124.38
N GLY A 302 -14.04 19.72 -124.26
CA GLY A 302 -13.33 18.98 -125.31
C GLY A 302 -13.91 17.59 -125.58
N LEU A 303 -14.35 16.87 -124.54
CA LEU A 303 -14.99 15.56 -124.65
C LEU A 303 -16.33 15.64 -125.37
N GLN A 304 -17.16 16.64 -125.05
CA GLN A 304 -18.45 16.87 -125.68
C GLN A 304 -18.32 17.16 -127.19
N SER A 305 -17.33 17.98 -127.59
CA SER A 305 -17.08 18.26 -129.01
C SER A 305 -16.61 17.02 -129.77
N ALA A 306 -15.82 16.14 -129.14
CA ALA A 306 -15.35 14.91 -129.76
C ALA A 306 -16.48 13.87 -129.90
N GLN A 307 -17.39 13.77 -128.92
CA GLN A 307 -18.58 12.91 -129.00
C GLN A 307 -19.55 13.36 -130.11
N GLN A 308 -19.76 14.67 -130.28
CA GLN A 308 -20.61 15.19 -131.35
C GLN A 308 -20.03 14.88 -132.74
N GLN A 309 -18.69 14.95 -132.88
CA GLN A 309 -18.01 14.58 -134.12
C GLN A 309 -18.10 13.07 -134.41
N LEU A 310 -17.95 12.22 -133.39
CA LEU A 310 -18.08 10.77 -133.52
C LEU A 310 -19.48 10.37 -134.03
N GLN A 311 -20.54 10.92 -133.43
CA GLN A 311 -21.92 10.65 -133.85
C GLN A 311 -22.20 11.07 -135.30
N ASN A 312 -21.65 12.21 -135.74
CA ASN A 312 -21.78 12.65 -137.13
C ASN A 312 -21.04 11.73 -138.10
N THR A 313 -19.85 11.24 -137.72
CA THR A 313 -19.08 10.31 -138.56
C THR A 313 -19.70 8.91 -138.63
N GLU A 314 -20.35 8.45 -137.56
CA GLU A 314 -21.07 7.18 -137.53
C GLU A 314 -22.31 7.22 -138.45
N GLN A 315 -23.08 8.32 -138.44
CA GLN A 315 -24.22 8.50 -139.35
C GLN A 315 -23.80 8.58 -140.82
N LEU A 316 -22.69 9.26 -141.12
CA LEU A 316 -22.13 9.32 -142.48
C LEU A 316 -21.60 7.95 -142.95
N PHE A 317 -21.10 7.13 -142.02
CA PHE A 317 -20.62 5.79 -142.33
C PHE A 317 -21.77 4.82 -142.63
N GLU A 318 -22.87 4.86 -141.85
CA GLU A 318 -24.08 4.06 -142.12
C GLU A 318 -24.72 4.42 -143.47
N ASP A 319 -24.85 5.72 -143.78
CA ASP A 319 -25.42 6.20 -145.05
C ASP A 319 -24.52 5.83 -146.27
N TRP A 320 -23.20 5.78 -146.08
CA TRP A 320 -22.28 5.25 -147.09
C TRP A 320 -22.40 3.73 -147.27
N GLN A 321 -22.60 2.99 -146.18
CA GLN A 321 -22.70 1.54 -146.18
C GLN A 321 -23.97 1.05 -146.88
N GLU A 322 -25.11 1.75 -146.71
CA GLU A 322 -26.36 1.49 -147.45
C GLU A 322 -26.19 1.75 -148.96
N ARG A 323 -25.56 2.88 -149.33
CA ARG A 323 -25.31 3.22 -150.75
C ARG A 323 -24.35 2.24 -151.44
N TRP A 324 -23.35 1.75 -150.72
CA TRP A 324 -22.44 0.73 -151.24
C TRP A 324 -23.16 -0.61 -151.44
N HIS A 325 -24.08 -0.98 -150.53
CA HIS A 325 -24.85 -2.21 -150.66
C HIS A 325 -25.79 -2.18 -151.88
N ASP A 326 -26.45 -1.04 -152.13
CA ASP A 326 -27.33 -0.83 -153.29
C ASP A 326 -26.53 -0.81 -154.61
N PHE A 327 -25.37 -0.14 -154.63
CA PHE A 327 -24.48 -0.13 -155.80
C PHE A 327 -23.96 -1.53 -156.15
N THR A 328 -23.66 -2.34 -155.13
CA THR A 328 -23.16 -3.72 -155.35
C THR A 328 -24.25 -4.66 -155.86
N GLN A 329 -25.52 -4.46 -155.47
CA GLN A 329 -26.65 -5.22 -156.04
C GLN A 329 -26.95 -4.81 -157.49
N GLN A 330 -26.91 -3.52 -157.82
CA GLN A 330 -27.17 -3.04 -159.18
C GLN A 330 -26.03 -3.36 -160.16
N ALA A 331 -24.79 -3.43 -159.69
CA ALA A 331 -23.63 -3.81 -160.51
C ALA A 331 -23.55 -5.32 -160.83
N ALA A 332 -24.30 -6.17 -160.11
CA ALA A 332 -24.31 -7.62 -160.32
C ALA A 332 -25.30 -8.09 -161.42
N GLU A 333 -26.32 -7.30 -161.76
CA GLU A 333 -27.32 -7.59 -162.81
C GLU A 333 -26.71 -7.65 -164.24
N PRO A 334 -25.83 -6.71 -164.67
CA PRO A 334 -25.23 -6.76 -166.00
C PRO A 334 -24.19 -7.90 -166.15
N ALA A 335 -23.47 -8.23 -165.08
CA ALA A 335 -22.48 -9.32 -165.08
C ALA A 335 -23.16 -10.70 -165.20
N ARG A 336 -24.31 -10.89 -164.55
CA ARG A 336 -25.11 -12.13 -164.60
C ARG A 336 -25.74 -12.36 -165.98
N ASN A 337 -26.12 -11.29 -166.69
CA ASN A 337 -26.60 -11.38 -168.07
C ASN A 337 -25.49 -11.63 -169.10
N GLN A 338 -24.27 -11.15 -168.86
CA GLN A 338 -23.12 -11.40 -169.74
C GLN A 338 -22.68 -12.88 -169.69
N GLU A 339 -22.76 -13.53 -168.53
CA GLU A 339 -22.37 -14.93 -168.35
C GLU A 339 -23.36 -15.92 -168.99
N VAL A 340 -24.66 -15.59 -168.98
CA VAL A 340 -25.74 -16.37 -169.63
C VAL A 340 -25.71 -16.25 -171.16
N GLN A 341 -25.33 -15.08 -171.71
CA GLN A 341 -25.19 -14.91 -173.16
C GLN A 341 -23.89 -15.52 -173.69
N ARG A 342 -22.81 -15.52 -172.88
CA ARG A 342 -21.54 -16.20 -173.22
C ARG A 342 -21.71 -17.71 -173.33
N THR A 343 -22.53 -18.34 -172.46
CA THR A 343 -22.87 -19.77 -172.59
C THR A 343 -23.73 -20.07 -173.82
N ARG A 344 -24.55 -19.12 -174.29
CA ARG A 344 -25.32 -19.27 -175.55
C ARG A 344 -24.44 -19.14 -176.79
N ILE A 345 -23.42 -18.28 -176.76
CA ILE A 345 -22.46 -18.10 -177.86
C ILE A 345 -21.58 -19.36 -178.02
N GLU A 346 -21.10 -19.94 -176.92
CA GLU A 346 -20.33 -21.20 -176.95
C GLU A 346 -21.17 -22.40 -177.49
N GLN A 347 -22.49 -22.42 -177.29
CA GLN A 347 -23.37 -23.43 -177.89
C GLN A 347 -23.60 -23.22 -179.39
N PHE A 348 -23.62 -21.98 -179.89
CA PHE A 348 -23.76 -21.71 -181.33
C PHE A 348 -22.46 -21.94 -182.10
N GLU A 349 -21.30 -21.65 -181.50
CA GLU A 349 -19.99 -21.96 -182.08
C GLU A 349 -19.76 -23.48 -182.22
N SER A 350 -20.28 -24.28 -181.27
CA SER A 350 -20.26 -25.75 -181.38
C SER A 350 -21.10 -26.30 -182.55
N VAL A 351 -22.10 -25.56 -183.03
CA VAL A 351 -22.97 -25.96 -184.14
C VAL A 351 -22.38 -25.51 -185.48
N ASP A 352 -21.76 -24.33 -185.52
CA ASP A 352 -21.05 -23.80 -186.68
C ASP A 352 -19.82 -24.64 -187.04
N HIS A 353 -19.04 -25.07 -186.04
CA HIS A 353 -17.86 -25.91 -186.29
C HIS A 353 -18.22 -27.28 -186.89
N LYS A 354 -19.36 -27.87 -186.47
CA LYS A 354 -19.87 -29.14 -187.04
C LYS A 354 -20.48 -29.00 -188.43
N THR A 355 -20.88 -27.80 -188.84
CA THR A 355 -21.38 -27.53 -190.20
C THR A 355 -20.25 -27.18 -191.16
N GLN A 356 -19.18 -26.55 -190.67
CA GLN A 356 -17.95 -26.31 -191.44
C GLN A 356 -17.17 -27.61 -191.74
N GLU A 357 -17.11 -28.57 -190.82
CA GLU A 357 -16.53 -29.91 -191.12
C GLU A 357 -17.34 -30.67 -192.19
N ARG A 358 -18.63 -30.34 -192.34
CA ARG A 358 -19.51 -30.92 -193.37
C ARG A 358 -19.32 -30.27 -194.75
N LEU A 359 -18.81 -29.03 -194.80
CA LEU A 359 -18.43 -28.31 -196.01
C LEU A 359 -17.02 -28.66 -196.49
N ALA A 360 -16.06 -28.81 -195.56
CA ALA A 360 -14.69 -29.20 -195.92
C ALA A 360 -14.59 -30.59 -196.57
N ARG A 361 -15.51 -31.52 -196.24
CA ARG A 361 -15.59 -32.82 -196.94
C ARG A 361 -16.19 -32.75 -198.35
N LEU A 362 -16.96 -31.70 -198.65
CA LEU A 362 -17.51 -31.47 -199.99
C LEU A 362 -16.49 -30.76 -200.90
N ASP A 363 -15.61 -29.92 -200.34
CA ASP A 363 -14.57 -29.22 -201.09
C ASP A 363 -13.34 -30.08 -201.42
N GLU A 364 -13.02 -31.10 -200.61
CA GLU A 364 -11.83 -31.94 -200.83
C GLU A 364 -12.01 -33.02 -201.91
N GLU A 365 -13.25 -33.38 -202.27
CA GLU A 365 -13.51 -34.27 -203.41
C GLU A 365 -13.63 -33.50 -204.74
N ASP A 366 -14.01 -32.22 -204.72
CA ASP A 366 -13.98 -31.35 -205.91
C ASP A 366 -12.53 -30.93 -206.29
N LEU A 367 -11.58 -30.91 -205.34
CA LEU A 367 -10.18 -30.54 -205.63
C LEU A 367 -9.32 -31.65 -206.25
N LYS A 368 -9.76 -32.91 -206.20
CA LYS A 368 -9.05 -34.00 -206.92
C LYS A 368 -9.40 -34.08 -208.40
N LEU A 369 -10.38 -33.29 -208.85
CA LEU A 369 -10.85 -33.21 -210.23
C LEU A 369 -10.17 -32.10 -211.06
N LEU A 370 -9.23 -31.32 -210.51
CA LEU A 370 -8.80 -30.08 -211.18
C LEU A 370 -7.31 -29.83 -211.44
N GLU A 371 -6.35 -30.49 -210.79
CA GLU A 371 -4.92 -30.13 -211.05
C GLU A 371 -4.04 -31.34 -211.32
N GLU A 372 -4.60 -32.19 -212.19
CA GLU A 372 -3.93 -32.99 -213.21
C GLU A 372 -3.47 -32.12 -214.41
N GLU A 373 -3.66 -30.79 -214.45
CA GLU A 373 -3.58 -30.03 -215.72
C GLU A 373 -2.48 -28.96 -215.92
N ASP A 374 -1.82 -28.36 -214.93
CA ASP A 374 -0.82 -27.28 -215.20
C ASP A 374 0.43 -27.40 -214.30
N SER A 375 1.24 -28.44 -214.42
CA SER A 375 1.91 -28.80 -215.67
C SER A 375 2.50 -27.58 -216.39
N LEU A 376 3.83 -27.59 -216.46
CA LEU A 376 4.60 -26.97 -217.52
C LEU A 376 4.56 -25.44 -217.56
N MET A 377 5.62 -24.91 -218.18
CA MET A 377 5.66 -23.55 -218.68
C MET A 377 5.68 -22.45 -217.60
N TRP A 378 6.81 -21.84 -217.25
CA TRP A 378 8.04 -21.69 -218.00
C TRP A 378 8.87 -20.67 -217.22
N ARG A 379 10.19 -20.89 -217.19
CA ARG A 379 11.18 -19.87 -217.59
C ARG A 379 11.26 -18.67 -216.63
N GLU A 380 12.32 -18.45 -215.86
CA GLU A 380 13.73 -18.34 -216.26
C GLU A 380 14.30 -17.15 -215.47
N ARG A 381 15.64 -17.13 -215.37
CA ARG A 381 16.46 -15.92 -215.16
C ARG A 381 16.23 -15.22 -213.82
N GLY A 382 16.96 -15.57 -212.76
CA GLY A 382 18.37 -15.90 -212.76
C GLY A 382 19.20 -14.65 -213.03
N GLN A 383 20.22 -14.44 -212.22
CA GLN A 383 21.61 -14.44 -212.67
C GLN A 383 22.48 -14.07 -211.48
N PHE A 384 23.39 -14.97 -211.08
CA PHE A 384 24.78 -14.94 -211.58
C PHE A 384 25.52 -13.81 -210.85
N LEU A 385 26.55 -14.09 -210.07
CA LEU A 385 27.39 -15.26 -210.11
C LEU A 385 28.53 -15.05 -209.11
N SER A 386 29.19 -16.16 -208.84
CA SER A 386 30.65 -16.24 -208.81
C SER A 386 31.26 -15.85 -207.46
N ASN A 387 31.97 -16.73 -206.77
CA ASN A 387 32.81 -17.77 -207.32
C ASN A 387 33.08 -18.85 -206.27
N MET A 388 33.31 -20.06 -206.79
CA MET A 388 34.34 -21.01 -206.33
C MET A 388 34.29 -21.42 -204.85
N THR A 389 34.13 -22.68 -204.49
CA THR A 389 34.77 -23.89 -205.03
C THR A 389 33.82 -25.06 -204.75
N SER A 390 33.33 -25.76 -205.77
CA SER A 390 34.06 -26.83 -206.47
C SER A 390 34.49 -27.92 -205.49
N LYS A 391 34.30 -29.20 -205.74
CA LYS A 391 33.95 -29.93 -206.94
C LYS A 391 33.92 -31.38 -206.47
N LEU A 392 33.01 -32.14 -207.04
CA LEU A 392 33.22 -33.52 -207.47
C LEU A 392 33.63 -34.57 -206.44
N ARG A 393 32.86 -35.67 -206.58
CA ARG A 393 33.31 -37.06 -206.50
C ARG A 393 33.68 -37.46 -205.07
N THR A 394 33.46 -38.68 -204.64
CA THR A 394 33.66 -39.96 -205.30
C THR A 394 32.89 -40.95 -204.42
N GLY A 395 32.42 -42.08 -204.92
CA GLY A 395 33.22 -43.30 -204.74
C GLY A 395 33.25 -43.78 -203.28
N GLY A 396 32.26 -44.59 -202.92
CA GLY A 396 32.45 -45.80 -202.14
C GLY A 396 32.85 -45.70 -200.66
N LEU A 397 32.75 -46.90 -200.08
CA LEU A 397 33.34 -47.36 -198.84
C LEU A 397 32.70 -46.91 -197.52
N ILE A 398 32.34 -47.98 -196.84
CA ILE A 398 32.65 -48.27 -195.45
C ILE A 398 31.76 -47.51 -194.47
N PHE A 399 30.77 -48.23 -193.94
CA PHE A 399 30.93 -49.00 -192.70
C PHE A 399 31.13 -48.08 -191.51
N ARG A 400 30.23 -48.33 -190.56
CA ARG A 400 30.59 -48.74 -189.21
C ARG A 400 30.90 -47.64 -188.19
N ASN A 401 30.26 -47.92 -187.06
CA ASN A 401 30.88 -48.10 -185.76
C ASN A 401 31.57 -46.90 -185.12
N SER A 402 31.10 -46.62 -183.91
CA SER A 402 31.69 -47.15 -182.68
C SER A 402 32.06 -46.08 -181.66
N TYR A 403 31.79 -46.44 -180.40
CA TYR A 403 32.47 -46.03 -179.18
C TYR A 403 32.31 -44.57 -178.74
N LYS A 404 31.31 -44.33 -177.89
CA LYS A 404 31.45 -44.35 -176.42
C LYS A 404 30.12 -43.92 -175.81
N GLY A 405 29.72 -44.62 -174.74
CA GLY A 405 28.41 -44.51 -174.11
C GLY A 405 27.75 -45.87 -174.17
#